data_AF-A0A0M9YER5-F1
#
_entry.id   AF-A0A0M9YER5-F1
#
_cell.length_a   1.000
_cell.length_b   1.000
_cell.length_c   1.000
_cell.angle_alpha   90.00
_cell.angle_beta   90.00
_cell.angle_gamma   90.00
#
_symmetry.space_group_name_H-M   'P 1'
#
loop_
_entity.id
_entity.type
_entity.pdbx_description
1 polymer ?
#
loop_
_entity_poly.entity_id
_entity_poly.type
_entity_poly.pdbx_seq_one_letter_code
_entity_poly.pdbx_strand_id
1 'polypeptide(L)'
;MPIPRLSPGDHVRVVIAGTVERHAPGQLELTSRTYIDFESEDDLNIEVLPGPFRRGDVVADGSRTLMRTVIDRDGTTLAFWTAPDGTVVQDNEIRPEALRLLLRTA
;
A
#
# COMPACT_ATOMS: atom_id res chain seq x y z
N MET A 1 4.00 18.62 5.18
CA MET A 1 5.18 19.21 5.84
C MET A 1 6.20 19.58 4.77
N PRO A 2 6.94 20.68 4.91
CA PRO A 2 7.99 21.03 3.95
C PRO A 2 9.14 20.00 4.00
N ILE A 3 9.80 19.80 2.87
CA ILE A 3 11.00 18.96 2.78
C ILE A 3 12.10 19.61 3.65
N PRO A 4 12.75 18.87 4.56
CA PRO A 4 13.83 19.41 5.37
C PRO A 4 15.01 19.85 4.49
N ARG A 5 15.79 20.83 4.94
CA ARG A 5 17.02 21.22 4.25
C ARG A 5 17.99 20.04 4.29
N LEU A 6 18.44 19.59 3.11
CA LEU A 6 19.42 18.54 2.94
C LEU A 6 20.81 19.15 2.72
N SER A 7 21.83 18.54 3.29
CA SER A 7 23.25 18.90 3.11
C SER A 7 24.00 17.77 2.41
N PRO A 8 25.08 18.08 1.66
CA PRO A 8 25.96 17.05 1.11
C PRO A 8 26.50 16.13 2.23
N GLY A 9 26.32 14.82 2.07
CA GLY A 9 26.75 13.80 3.05
C GLY A 9 25.65 13.35 4.02
N ASP A 10 24.46 13.97 4.00
CA ASP A 10 23.33 13.50 4.82
C ASP A 10 22.87 12.11 4.37
N HIS A 11 22.68 11.21 5.34
CA HIS A 11 22.09 9.90 5.09
C HIS A 11 20.57 10.02 5.07
N VAL A 12 19.96 9.81 3.90
CA VAL A 12 18.52 9.95 3.68
C VAL A 12 17.87 8.61 3.31
N ARG A 13 16.62 8.43 3.72
CA ARG A 13 15.75 7.39 3.18
C ARG A 13 14.55 8.08 2.53
N VAL A 14 14.39 7.89 1.22
CA VAL A 14 13.24 8.39 0.47
C VAL A 14 12.26 7.23 0.30
N VAL A 15 10.98 7.46 0.58
CA VAL A 15 9.90 6.48 0.37
C VAL A 15 8.90 7.10 -0.59
N ILE A 16 8.69 6.44 -1.72
CA ILE A 16 7.77 6.87 -2.78
C ILE A 16 6.77 5.74 -3.00
N ALA A 17 5.48 6.02 -2.78
CA ALA A 17 4.41 5.08 -3.08
C ALA A 17 3.66 5.56 -4.33
N GLY A 18 3.53 4.70 -5.33
CA GLY A 18 2.85 4.99 -6.58
C GLY A 18 2.66 3.76 -7.44
N THR A 19 1.85 3.87 -8.49
CA THR A 19 1.69 2.79 -9.48
C THR A 19 2.72 2.96 -10.59
N VAL A 20 3.36 1.87 -11.01
CA VAL A 20 4.30 1.89 -12.14
C VAL A 20 3.54 2.11 -13.45
N GLU A 21 3.89 3.15 -14.20
CA GLU A 21 3.33 3.44 -15.52
C GLU A 21 4.26 2.93 -16.63
N ARG A 22 5.57 3.11 -16.47
CA ARG A 22 6.58 2.64 -17.43
C ARG A 22 7.88 2.26 -16.71
N HIS A 23 8.53 1.23 -17.24
CA HIS A 23 9.84 0.76 -16.79
C HIS A 23 10.78 0.60 -17.99
N ALA A 24 11.99 1.15 -17.89
CA ALA A 24 13.07 1.03 -18.87
C ALA A 24 14.43 1.00 -18.14
N PRO A 25 15.51 0.50 -18.78
CA PRO A 25 16.84 0.54 -18.18
C PRO A 25 17.23 1.97 -17.76
N GLY A 26 17.53 2.14 -16.46
CA GLY A 26 17.91 3.43 -15.86
C GLY A 26 16.76 4.40 -15.60
N GLN A 27 15.51 4.01 -15.82
CA GLN A 27 14.36 4.89 -15.61
C GLN A 27 13.09 4.16 -15.15
N LEU A 28 12.45 4.71 -14.11
CA LEU A 28 11.16 4.29 -13.60
C LEU A 28 10.17 5.47 -13.59
N GLU A 29 9.04 5.30 -14.26
CA GLU A 29 7.93 6.27 -14.27
C GLU A 29 6.78 5.76 -13.41
N LEU A 30 6.36 6.58 -12.45
CA LEU A 30 5.25 6.32 -11.55
C LEU A 30 4.10 7.32 -11.77
N THR A 31 2.91 6.93 -11.32
CA THR A 31 1.70 7.78 -11.35
C THR A 31 1.95 9.20 -10.85
N SER A 32 1.28 10.16 -11.47
CA SER A 32 1.43 11.60 -11.19
C SER A 32 2.76 12.21 -11.67
N ARG A 33 3.36 11.67 -12.73
CA ARG A 33 4.60 12.20 -13.36
C ARG A 33 5.80 12.21 -12.40
N THR A 34 5.91 11.18 -11.57
CA THR A 34 7.11 10.99 -10.75
C THR A 34 8.08 10.14 -11.55
N TYR A 35 9.28 10.66 -11.80
CA TYR A 35 10.34 9.98 -12.55
C TYR A 35 11.52 9.72 -11.62
N ILE A 36 12.04 8.50 -11.67
CA ILE A 36 13.25 8.08 -10.96
C ILE A 36 14.26 7.63 -12.00
N ASP A 37 15.31 8.41 -12.18
CA ASP A 37 16.46 8.05 -13.01
C ASP A 37 17.55 7.46 -12.10
N PHE A 38 18.18 6.37 -12.55
CA PHE A 38 19.19 5.64 -11.79
C PHE A 38 20.25 5.04 -12.72
N GLU A 39 21.49 4.88 -12.22
CA GLU A 39 22.59 4.35 -13.03
C GLU A 39 22.60 2.82 -13.04
N SER A 40 22.32 2.19 -11.90
CA SER A 40 22.19 0.73 -11.74
C SER A 40 20.87 0.37 -11.05
N GLU A 41 20.27 -0.77 -11.41
CA GLU A 41 19.11 -1.31 -10.68
C GLU A 41 19.45 -1.64 -9.22
N ASP A 42 20.72 -1.92 -8.91
CA ASP A 42 21.21 -2.15 -7.55
C ASP A 42 21.16 -0.89 -6.67
N ASP A 43 21.08 0.30 -7.28
CA ASP A 43 20.95 1.57 -6.56
C ASP A 43 19.53 1.77 -5.98
N LEU A 44 18.56 0.96 -6.44
CA LEU A 44 17.18 1.03 -6.02
C LEU A 44 16.78 -0.21 -5.22
N ASN A 45 16.17 0.03 -4.06
CA ASN A 45 15.41 -1.01 -3.38
C ASN A 45 13.92 -0.82 -3.70
N ILE A 46 13.37 -1.69 -4.56
CA ILE A 46 11.97 -1.64 -4.99
C ILE A 46 11.18 -2.74 -4.26
N GLU A 47 10.24 -2.32 -3.42
CA GLU A 47 9.22 -3.21 -2.86
C GLU A 47 7.95 -3.10 -3.69
N VAL A 48 7.60 -4.17 -4.42
CA VAL A 48 6.32 -4.23 -5.13
C VAL A 48 5.24 -4.53 -4.11
N LEU A 49 4.46 -3.49 -3.77
CA LEU A 49 3.30 -3.66 -2.92
C LEU A 49 2.24 -4.48 -3.67
N PRO A 50 1.60 -5.47 -3.02
CA PRO A 50 0.45 -6.13 -3.61
C PRO A 50 -0.60 -5.07 -3.99
N GLY A 51 -1.21 -5.24 -5.15
CA GLY A 51 -2.24 -4.32 -5.65
C GLY A 51 -3.38 -4.14 -4.64
N PRO A 52 -4.21 -3.10 -4.81
CA PRO A 52 -5.33 -2.86 -3.91
C PRO A 52 -6.19 -4.11 -3.83
N PHE A 53 -6.60 -4.48 -2.62
CA PHE A 53 -7.50 -5.59 -2.46
C PHE A 53 -8.81 -5.28 -3.18
N ARG A 54 -9.45 -6.31 -3.72
CA ARG A 54 -10.74 -6.26 -4.39
C ARG A 54 -11.80 -6.86 -3.51
N ARG A 55 -13.07 -6.56 -3.81
CA ARG A 55 -14.19 -7.25 -3.17
C ARG A 55 -14.08 -8.74 -3.47
N GLY A 56 -14.16 -9.56 -2.42
CA GLY A 56 -14.02 -11.01 -2.51
C GLY A 56 -12.59 -11.53 -2.44
N ASP A 57 -11.58 -10.65 -2.34
CA ASP A 57 -10.22 -11.10 -2.09
C ASP A 57 -10.13 -11.83 -0.75
N VAL A 58 -9.26 -12.83 -0.72
CA VAL A 58 -9.10 -13.71 0.43
C VAL A 58 -7.67 -13.65 0.92
N VAL A 59 -7.49 -13.36 2.21
CA VAL A 59 -6.18 -13.32 2.88
C VAL A 59 -6.18 -14.25 4.08
N ALA A 60 -4.99 -14.60 4.59
CA ALA A 60 -4.83 -15.30 5.86
C ALA A 60 -4.17 -14.36 6.87
N ASP A 61 -4.74 -14.24 8.07
CA ASP A 61 -4.15 -13.45 9.18
C ASP A 61 -3.16 -14.27 10.03
N GLY A 62 -2.77 -15.45 9.56
CA GLY A 62 -1.94 -16.44 10.27
C GLY A 62 -2.73 -17.43 11.12
N SER A 63 -4.00 -17.15 11.43
CA SER A 63 -4.88 -18.03 12.21
C SER A 63 -6.14 -18.45 11.45
N ARG A 64 -6.63 -17.58 10.56
CA ARG A 64 -7.87 -17.77 9.82
C ARG A 64 -7.82 -17.09 8.47
N THR A 65 -8.70 -17.55 7.61
CA THR A 65 -8.97 -16.96 6.31
C THR A 65 -9.96 -15.80 6.49
N LEU A 66 -9.70 -14.68 5.84
CA LEU A 66 -10.54 -13.49 5.85
C LEU A 66 -10.93 -13.16 4.42
N MET A 67 -12.21 -12.88 4.17
CA MET A 67 -12.71 -12.42 2.88
C MET A 67 -13.01 -10.93 2.93
N ARG A 68 -12.58 -10.18 1.92
CA ARG A 68 -12.86 -8.76 1.81
C ARG A 68 -14.30 -8.52 1.37
N THR A 69 -15.04 -7.80 2.19
CA THR A 69 -16.39 -7.32 1.92
C THR A 69 -16.34 -5.81 1.73
N VAL A 70 -16.87 -5.33 0.62
CA VAL A 70 -17.00 -3.90 0.33
C VAL A 70 -18.48 -3.55 0.31
N ILE A 71 -18.86 -2.55 1.09
CA ILE A 71 -20.23 -2.07 1.22
C ILE A 71 -20.26 -0.60 0.83
N ASP A 72 -21.10 -0.27 -0.15
CA ASP A 72 -21.40 1.10 -0.51
C ASP A 72 -22.69 1.52 0.20
N ARG A 73 -22.61 2.52 1.08
CA ARG A 73 -23.76 3.02 1.85
C ARG A 73 -23.72 4.53 1.95
N ASP A 74 -24.82 5.19 1.59
CA ASP A 74 -25.00 6.64 1.71
C ASP A 74 -23.85 7.45 1.07
N GLY A 75 -23.34 6.99 -0.07
CA GLY A 75 -22.23 7.62 -0.79
C GLY A 75 -20.84 7.38 -0.19
N THR A 76 -20.73 6.56 0.85
CA THR A 76 -19.46 6.15 1.47
C THR A 76 -19.17 4.69 1.17
N THR A 77 -17.99 4.40 0.63
CA THR A 77 -17.49 3.04 0.48
C THR A 77 -16.75 2.63 1.75
N LEU A 78 -17.18 1.52 2.36
CA LEU A 78 -16.52 0.92 3.51
C LEU A 78 -16.02 -0.48 3.14
N ALA A 79 -14.77 -0.78 3.48
CA ALA A 79 -14.17 -2.08 3.31
C ALA A 79 -13.95 -2.76 4.66
N PHE A 80 -14.23 -4.06 4.70
CA PHE A 80 -14.08 -4.90 5.88
C PHE A 80 -13.54 -6.27 5.51
N TRP A 81 -12.86 -6.91 6.45
CA TRP A 81 -12.45 -8.30 6.37
C TRP A 81 -13.37 -9.14 7.23
N THR A 82 -13.99 -10.16 6.63
CA THR A 82 -14.96 -11.05 7.29
C THR A 82 -14.36 -12.45 7.44
N ALA A 83 -14.32 -12.95 8.67
CA ALA A 83 -13.93 -14.32 8.95
C ALA A 83 -15.12 -15.30 8.79
N PRO A 84 -14.88 -16.61 8.60
CA PRO A 84 -15.95 -17.62 8.54
C PRO A 84 -16.84 -17.69 9.79
N ASP A 85 -16.33 -17.26 10.94
CA ASP A 85 -17.06 -17.19 12.21
C ASP A 85 -17.97 -15.95 12.33
N GLY A 86 -17.96 -15.06 11.33
CA GLY A 86 -18.73 -13.82 11.30
C GLY A 86 -18.01 -12.61 11.92
N THR A 87 -16.78 -12.76 12.43
CA THR A 87 -15.96 -11.65 12.92
C THR A 87 -15.67 -10.66 11.78
N VAL A 88 -15.79 -9.37 12.07
CA VAL A 88 -15.53 -8.28 11.11
C VAL A 88 -14.36 -7.42 11.59
N VAL A 89 -13.37 -7.24 10.73
CA VAL A 89 -12.20 -6.36 10.95
C VAL A 89 -12.27 -5.21 9.95
N GLN A 90 -12.08 -3.97 10.41
CA GLN A 90 -12.14 -2.81 9.52
C GLN A 90 -10.87 -2.73 8.66
N ASP A 91 -11.06 -2.49 7.36
CA ASP A 91 -9.97 -2.33 6.39
C ASP A 91 -9.61 -0.85 6.25
N ASN A 92 -8.46 -0.45 6.82
CA ASN A 92 -7.98 0.93 6.75
C ASN A 92 -6.96 1.08 5.61
N GLU A 93 -7.43 0.93 4.37
CA GLU A 93 -6.63 1.03 3.13
C GLU A 93 -6.03 2.42 2.86
N ILE A 94 -6.20 3.39 3.77
CA ILE A 94 -5.69 4.75 3.62
C ILE A 94 -4.14 4.78 3.64
N ARG A 95 -3.47 3.69 4.04
CA ARG A 95 -2.01 3.55 4.05
C ARG A 95 -1.62 2.11 3.71
N PRO A 96 -1.17 1.80 2.48
CA PRO A 96 -0.69 0.47 2.08
C PRO A 96 0.39 -0.09 3.02
N GLU A 97 1.26 0.76 3.56
CA GLU A 97 2.29 0.42 4.56
C GLU A 97 1.72 0.12 5.96
N ALA A 98 0.45 0.45 6.20
CA ALA A 98 -0.24 0.25 7.46
C ALA A 98 -1.35 -0.79 7.34
N LEU A 99 -1.16 -1.82 6.50
CA LEU A 99 -1.89 -3.09 6.57
C LEU A 99 -1.68 -3.75 7.94
N ARG A 100 -2.32 -3.16 8.94
CA ARG A 100 -2.51 -3.65 10.29
C ARG A 100 -4.00 -3.86 10.40
N LEU A 101 -4.41 -5.12 10.35
CA LEU A 101 -5.75 -5.55 10.72
C LEU A 101 -6.05 -4.97 12.12
N LEU A 102 -6.82 -3.88 12.18
CA LEU A 102 -7.22 -3.29 13.45
C LEU A 102 -8.43 -4.06 13.95
N LEU A 103 -8.18 -4.97 14.88
CA LEU A 103 -9.21 -5.73 15.58
C LEU A 103 -10.17 -4.73 16.25
N ARG A 104 -11.42 -4.68 15.80
CA ARG A 104 -12.46 -3.96 16.52
C ARG A 104 -12.90 -4.85 17.67
N THR A 105 -12.37 -4.62 18.87
CA THR A 105 -12.95 -5.21 20.07
C THR A 105 -14.30 -4.56 20.35
N ALA A 106 -15.29 -5.39 20.70
CA ALA A 106 -16.66 -5.01 21.02
C ALA A 106 -16.75 -4.00 22.18
#